data_AF-A0A2U8U0C4-F1
#
_entry.id   AF-A0A2U8U0C4-F1
#
_cell.length_a   1.000
_cell.length_b   1.000
_cell.length_c   1.000
_cell.angle_alpha   90.00
_cell.angle_beta   90.00
_cell.angle_gamma   90.00
#
_symmetry.space_group_name_H-M   'P 1'
#
loop_
_entity.id
_entity.type
_entity.pdbx_description
1 polymer ?
#
loop_
_entity_poly.entity_id
_entity_poly.type
_entity_poly.pdbx_seq_one_letter_code
_entity_poly.pdbx_strand_id
1 'polypeptide(L)'
;MKTRASRSGPPVPVDGEVSDLSAILLDEAYYTFIVEGRNDTADLSYIGVDRLIPLKAQAWTNLSRPECTEPNAGRKSSKHLKDIVVLSRLLSADSAFDLPESIAEDLRQFLDVMPSLDVDMKAIGLRAVTMAEVAERVRTAFKI
;
A
#
# COMPACT_ATOMS: atom_id res chain seq x y z
N MET A 1 33.57 14.70 -5.85
CA MET A 1 33.58 13.47 -6.68
C MET A 1 32.32 12.67 -6.37
N LYS A 2 31.36 12.67 -7.32
CA LYS A 2 30.09 11.91 -7.45
C LYS A 2 29.21 11.66 -6.21
N THR A 3 28.18 12.49 -6.05
CA THR A 3 26.98 12.20 -5.26
C THR A 3 26.10 11.18 -6.01
N ARG A 4 25.57 10.20 -5.27
CA ARG A 4 24.82 9.06 -5.76
C ARG A 4 23.34 9.44 -5.86
N ALA A 5 22.76 9.40 -7.05
CA ALA A 5 21.35 9.69 -7.28
C ALA A 5 20.47 8.60 -6.63
N SER A 6 19.61 9.01 -5.68
CA SER A 6 18.48 8.21 -5.21
C SER A 6 17.47 8.08 -6.34
N ARG A 7 17.14 6.85 -6.72
CA ARG A 7 16.10 6.56 -7.71
C ARG A 7 14.74 6.71 -7.05
N SER A 8 14.16 7.90 -7.14
CA SER A 8 12.73 8.14 -6.88
C SER A 8 11.93 7.48 -7.99
N GLY A 9 10.98 6.61 -7.65
CA GLY A 9 9.97 6.13 -8.58
C GLY A 9 9.12 7.31 -9.11
N PRO A 10 8.39 7.13 -10.22
CA PRO A 10 7.55 8.19 -10.75
C PRO A 10 6.43 8.51 -9.77
N PRO A 11 6.09 9.80 -9.57
CA PRO A 11 4.96 10.19 -8.75
C PRO A 11 3.65 9.69 -9.37
N VAL A 12 2.70 9.28 -8.52
CA VAL A 12 1.33 8.94 -8.94
C VAL A 12 0.47 10.21 -8.84
N PRO A 13 -0.12 10.72 -9.95
CA PRO A 13 -0.98 11.89 -9.92
C PRO A 13 -2.29 11.60 -9.20
N VAL A 14 -2.74 12.52 -8.35
CA VAL A 14 -4.03 12.43 -7.62
C VAL A 14 -5.23 13.03 -8.39
N ASP A 15 -5.00 13.79 -9.46
CA ASP A 15 -6.07 14.58 -10.13
C ASP A 15 -6.82 13.87 -11.28
N GLY A 16 -6.55 12.59 -11.54
CA GLY A 16 -7.11 11.87 -12.70
C GLY A 16 -8.19 10.82 -12.43
N GLU A 17 -8.43 10.41 -11.19
CA GLU A 17 -9.21 9.19 -10.86
C GLU A 17 -10.25 9.44 -9.75
N VAL A 18 -10.98 10.56 -9.80
CA VAL A 18 -12.03 10.90 -8.82
C VAL A 18 -13.15 9.83 -8.74
N SER A 19 -13.33 9.00 -9.78
CA SER A 19 -14.27 7.88 -9.75
C SER A 19 -13.77 6.61 -9.05
N ASP A 20 -12.46 6.37 -8.97
CA ASP A 20 -11.92 5.20 -8.23
C ASP A 20 -11.62 5.54 -6.76
N LEU A 21 -11.44 6.84 -6.43
CA LEU A 21 -11.25 7.35 -5.07
C LEU A 21 -12.52 7.34 -4.22
N SER A 22 -13.70 7.54 -4.82
CA SER A 22 -14.97 7.62 -4.08
C SER A 22 -15.41 6.29 -3.45
N ALA A 23 -14.92 5.14 -3.95
CA ALA A 23 -15.15 3.83 -3.35
C ALA A 23 -14.21 3.52 -2.16
N ILE A 24 -13.05 4.19 -2.06
CA ILE A 24 -12.09 4.06 -0.93
C ILE A 24 -12.41 5.08 0.18
N LEU A 25 -12.97 6.24 -0.16
CA LEU A 25 -13.23 7.36 0.77
C LEU A 25 -14.56 7.26 1.55
N LEU A 26 -15.08 6.05 1.79
CA LEU A 26 -16.23 5.85 2.69
C LEU A 26 -15.82 5.77 4.17
N ASP A 27 -14.53 5.71 4.46
CA ASP A 27 -13.99 5.72 5.81
C ASP A 27 -13.29 7.06 6.11
N GLU A 28 -13.87 7.81 7.06
CA GLU A 28 -13.38 9.13 7.48
C GLU A 28 -11.96 9.09 8.04
N ALA A 29 -11.57 7.99 8.68
CA ALA A 29 -10.21 7.81 9.19
C ALA A 29 -9.22 7.71 8.03
N TYR A 30 -9.54 6.95 6.97
CA TYR A 30 -8.68 6.87 5.79
C TYR A 30 -8.63 8.19 5.00
N TYR A 31 -9.74 8.93 4.88
CA TYR A 31 -9.70 10.26 4.26
C TYR A 31 -8.74 11.19 5.01
N THR A 32 -8.92 11.31 6.33
CA THR A 32 -8.09 12.15 7.19
C THR A 32 -6.62 11.73 7.10
N PHE A 33 -6.37 10.42 7.16
CA PHE A 33 -5.03 9.84 7.05
C PHE A 33 -4.32 10.21 5.73
N ILE A 34 -5.04 10.20 4.60
CA ILE A 34 -4.51 10.63 3.30
C ILE A 34 -4.17 12.12 3.32
N VAL A 35 -5.13 12.94 3.77
CA VAL A 35 -4.98 14.41 3.75
C VAL A 35 -3.81 14.85 4.63
N GLU A 36 -3.67 14.29 5.83
CA GLU A 36 -2.57 14.60 6.75
C GLU A 36 -1.20 14.09 6.26
N GLY A 37 -1.18 12.99 5.49
CA GLY A 37 0.04 12.42 4.92
C GLY A 37 0.44 12.99 3.56
N ARG A 38 -0.33 13.95 3.05
CA ARG A 38 -0.09 14.59 1.77
C ARG A 38 1.14 15.47 1.84
N ASN A 39 2.01 15.31 0.86
CA ASN A 39 3.18 16.16 0.65
C ASN A 39 2.94 17.01 -0.59
N ASP A 40 3.14 18.32 -0.46
CA ASP A 40 3.04 19.25 -1.56
C ASP A 40 4.43 19.72 -1.99
N THR A 41 4.67 19.68 -3.30
CA THR A 41 5.76 20.37 -3.98
C THR A 41 5.18 21.49 -4.84
N ALA A 42 6.03 22.37 -5.37
CA ALA A 42 5.58 23.49 -6.21
C ALA A 42 4.69 23.04 -7.39
N ASP A 43 4.92 21.83 -7.91
CA ASP A 43 4.28 21.33 -9.14
C ASP A 43 3.37 20.11 -8.91
N LEU A 44 3.39 19.49 -7.72
CA LEU A 44 2.69 18.24 -7.48
C LEU A 44 2.41 17.93 -6.00
N SER A 45 1.22 17.38 -5.74
CA SER A 45 0.87 16.68 -4.51
C SER A 45 1.07 15.18 -4.60
N TYR A 46 1.65 14.56 -3.59
CA TYR A 46 1.80 13.10 -3.50
C TYR A 46 1.69 12.57 -2.06
N ILE A 47 1.46 11.26 -1.93
CA ILE A 47 1.54 10.54 -0.64
C ILE A 47 2.64 9.48 -0.69
N GLY A 48 3.26 9.23 0.46
CA GLY A 48 4.35 8.27 0.60
C GLY A 48 3.90 6.82 0.77
N VAL A 49 4.88 5.92 0.89
CA VAL A 49 4.63 4.49 1.14
C VAL A 49 3.96 4.22 2.48
N ASP A 50 4.14 5.13 3.43
CA ASP A 50 3.49 5.16 4.74
C ASP A 50 1.96 5.31 4.63
N ARG A 51 1.46 5.94 3.56
CA ARG A 51 0.02 6.02 3.27
C ARG A 51 -0.43 5.00 2.24
N LEU A 52 0.38 4.78 1.20
CA LEU A 52 0.01 3.91 0.09
C LEU A 52 -0.18 2.45 0.52
N ILE A 53 0.68 1.91 1.39
CA ILE A 53 0.59 0.50 1.81
C ILE A 53 -0.74 0.23 2.57
N PRO A 54 -1.10 0.98 3.63
CA PRO A 54 -2.39 0.81 4.30
C PRO A 54 -3.59 0.96 3.36
N LEU A 55 -3.57 1.95 2.46
CA LEU A 55 -4.66 2.16 1.51
C LEU A 55 -4.84 0.98 0.55
N LYS A 56 -3.74 0.43 0.03
CA LYS A 56 -3.78 -0.73 -0.85
C LYS A 56 -4.22 -1.99 -0.11
N ALA A 57 -3.82 -2.14 1.15
CA ALA A 57 -4.26 -3.24 2.00
C ALA A 57 -5.78 -3.18 2.21
N GLN A 58 -6.31 -2.00 2.55
CA GLN A 58 -7.75 -1.83 2.74
C GLN A 58 -8.55 -2.04 1.45
N ALA A 59 -8.06 -1.52 0.33
CA ALA A 59 -8.68 -1.76 -0.98
C ALA A 59 -8.67 -3.26 -1.35
N TRP A 60 -7.58 -3.98 -1.06
CA TRP A 60 -7.51 -5.42 -1.24
C TRP A 60 -8.56 -6.13 -0.38
N THR A 61 -8.67 -5.78 0.90
CA THR A 61 -9.62 -6.38 1.84
C THR A 61 -11.04 -6.19 1.34
N ASN A 62 -11.43 -4.96 0.99
CA ASN A 62 -12.78 -4.65 0.50
C ASN A 62 -13.14 -5.40 -0.79
N LEU A 63 -12.18 -5.51 -1.73
CA LEU A 63 -12.39 -6.19 -3.00
C LEU A 63 -12.36 -7.72 -2.89
N SER A 64 -11.77 -8.26 -1.82
CA SER A 64 -11.65 -9.71 -1.61
C SER A 64 -12.77 -10.29 -0.75
N ARG A 65 -13.68 -9.43 -0.25
CA ARG A 65 -14.87 -9.85 0.50
C ARG A 65 -15.84 -10.66 -0.39
N PRO A 66 -16.41 -11.76 0.11
CA PRO A 66 -17.36 -12.58 -0.64
C PRO A 66 -18.59 -11.81 -1.15
N GLU A 67 -19.02 -10.79 -0.41
CA GLU A 67 -20.15 -9.93 -0.73
C GLU A 67 -19.81 -8.81 -1.73
N CYS A 68 -18.55 -8.66 -2.13
CA CYS A 68 -18.14 -7.63 -3.08
C CYS A 68 -18.71 -7.92 -4.48
N THR A 69 -19.51 -6.99 -5.00
CA THR A 69 -20.15 -7.08 -6.33
C THR A 69 -19.41 -6.30 -7.41
N GLU A 70 -18.25 -5.72 -7.07
CA GLU A 70 -17.46 -4.90 -7.98
C GLU A 70 -17.00 -5.67 -9.22
N PRO A 71 -17.24 -5.15 -10.44
CA PRO A 71 -16.74 -5.77 -11.65
C PRO A 71 -15.22 -5.93 -11.63
N ASN A 72 -14.75 -7.13 -11.96
CA ASN A 72 -13.34 -7.50 -11.95
C ASN A 72 -12.65 -7.40 -10.57
N ALA A 73 -13.38 -7.51 -9.45
CA ALA A 73 -12.84 -7.41 -8.10
C ALA A 73 -11.56 -8.25 -7.88
N GLY A 74 -11.54 -9.52 -8.30
CA GLY A 74 -10.35 -10.38 -8.18
C GLY A 74 -9.11 -9.88 -8.95
N ARG A 75 -9.29 -9.25 -10.12
CA ARG A 75 -8.18 -8.63 -10.86
C ARG A 75 -7.70 -7.37 -10.15
N LYS A 76 -8.63 -6.54 -9.67
CA LYS A 76 -8.32 -5.30 -8.95
C LYS A 76 -7.58 -5.59 -7.63
N SER A 77 -8.07 -6.55 -6.83
CA SER A 77 -7.41 -6.96 -5.59
C SER A 77 -6.00 -7.52 -5.88
N SER A 78 -5.85 -8.41 -6.86
CA SER A 78 -4.53 -8.93 -7.27
C SER A 78 -3.54 -7.81 -7.64
N LYS A 79 -4.01 -6.73 -8.28
CA LYS A 79 -3.19 -5.54 -8.58
C LYS A 79 -2.72 -4.86 -7.28
N HIS A 80 -3.60 -4.63 -6.31
CA HIS A 80 -3.23 -4.02 -5.04
C HIS A 80 -2.26 -4.87 -4.21
N LEU A 81 -2.45 -6.19 -4.18
CA LEU A 81 -1.52 -7.10 -3.52
C LEU A 81 -0.12 -6.98 -4.14
N LYS A 82 -0.04 -7.00 -5.47
CA LYS A 82 1.22 -6.79 -6.20
C LYS A 82 1.84 -5.42 -5.93
N ASP A 83 1.02 -4.36 -5.87
CA ASP A 83 1.49 -3.02 -5.52
C ASP A 83 2.14 -3.01 -4.13
N ILE A 84 1.50 -3.62 -3.11
CA ILE A 84 2.04 -3.72 -1.74
C ILE A 84 3.39 -4.44 -1.74
N VAL A 85 3.48 -5.58 -2.43
CA VAL A 85 4.74 -6.34 -2.52
C VAL A 85 5.85 -5.49 -3.15
N VAL A 86 5.55 -4.73 -4.21
CA VAL A 86 6.51 -3.84 -4.86
C VAL A 86 6.89 -2.66 -3.95
N LEU A 87 5.91 -2.01 -3.32
CA LEU A 87 6.10 -0.87 -2.42
C LEU A 87 6.92 -1.26 -1.18
N SER A 88 6.78 -2.49 -0.68
CA SER A 88 7.55 -3.00 0.47
C SER A 88 9.07 -2.91 0.28
N ARG A 89 9.55 -2.82 -0.98
CA ARG A 89 10.98 -2.68 -1.30
C ARG A 89 11.53 -1.30 -0.97
N LEU A 90 10.65 -0.32 -0.80
CA LEU A 90 10.99 1.05 -0.43
C LEU A 90 11.07 1.25 1.09
N LEU A 91 10.58 0.26 1.86
CA LEU A 91 10.74 0.23 3.30
C LEU A 91 12.18 -0.13 3.65
N SER A 92 12.82 0.72 4.45
CA SER A 92 14.14 0.50 5.04
C SER A 92 14.04 -0.07 6.46
N ALA A 93 15.16 -0.54 7.01
CA ALA A 93 15.23 -0.97 8.41
C ALA A 93 14.90 0.18 9.40
N ASP A 94 15.12 1.43 8.98
CA ASP A 94 14.84 2.62 9.79
C ASP A 94 13.43 3.18 9.56
N SER A 95 12.62 2.55 8.70
CA SER A 95 11.23 2.96 8.47
C SER A 95 10.42 2.73 9.75
N ALA A 96 9.74 3.78 10.21
CA ALA A 96 9.00 3.77 11.46
C ALA A 96 7.80 4.72 11.31
N PHE A 97 6.64 4.18 10.95
CA PHE A 97 5.42 4.93 10.68
C PHE A 97 4.39 4.66 11.76
N ASP A 98 3.77 5.72 12.25
CA ASP A 98 2.64 5.64 13.18
C ASP A 98 1.33 5.61 12.40
N LEU A 99 0.39 4.81 12.89
CA LEU A 99 -0.95 4.66 12.31
C LEU A 99 -2.01 5.00 13.35
N PRO A 100 -3.14 5.60 12.94
CA PRO A 100 -4.36 5.55 13.72
C PRO A 100 -4.74 4.09 14.02
N GLU A 101 -5.29 3.81 15.22
CA GLU A 101 -5.53 2.43 15.66
C GLU A 101 -6.42 1.64 14.70
N SER A 102 -7.48 2.25 14.16
CA SER A 102 -8.37 1.58 13.20
C SER A 102 -7.63 1.12 11.94
N ILE A 103 -6.74 1.95 11.41
CA ILE A 103 -5.92 1.62 10.23
C ILE A 103 -4.85 0.58 10.58
N ALA A 104 -4.31 0.65 11.81
CA ALA A 104 -3.38 -0.36 12.31
C ALA A 104 -4.05 -1.75 12.39
N GLU A 105 -5.28 -1.82 12.93
CA GLU A 105 -6.07 -3.05 13.01
C GLU A 105 -6.38 -3.63 11.62
N ASP A 106 -6.86 -2.81 10.69
CA ASP A 106 -7.11 -3.21 9.30
C ASP A 106 -5.85 -3.77 8.64
N LEU A 107 -4.72 -3.08 8.81
CA LEU A 107 -3.45 -3.51 8.24
C LEU A 107 -2.97 -4.83 8.87
N ARG A 108 -3.11 -5.01 10.20
CA ARG A 108 -2.80 -6.28 10.87
C ARG A 108 -3.62 -7.43 10.28
N GLN A 109 -4.93 -7.26 10.12
CA GLN A 109 -5.80 -8.29 9.56
C GLN A 109 -5.39 -8.68 8.13
N PHE A 110 -5.05 -7.70 7.30
CA PHE A 110 -4.51 -7.96 5.98
C PHE A 110 -3.18 -8.74 6.04
N LEU A 111 -2.25 -8.33 6.91
CA LEU A 111 -0.94 -8.95 7.05
C LEU A 111 -1.01 -10.37 7.66
N ASP A 112 -2.08 -10.71 8.37
CA ASP A 112 -2.30 -12.08 8.87
C ASP A 112 -2.63 -13.05 7.73
N VAL A 113 -3.39 -12.59 6.72
CA VAL A 113 -3.76 -13.43 5.56
C VAL A 113 -2.71 -13.39 4.45
N MET A 114 -1.95 -12.30 4.33
CA MET A 114 -0.98 -12.05 3.26
C MET A 114 0.00 -13.23 2.99
N PRO A 115 0.56 -13.93 3.99
CA PRO A 115 1.48 -15.04 3.76
C PRO A 115 0.86 -16.23 3.00
N SER A 116 -0.46 -16.36 3.01
CA SER A 116 -1.20 -17.43 2.33
C SER A 116 -1.61 -17.09 0.89
N LEU A 117 -1.41 -15.83 0.47
CA LEU A 117 -1.81 -15.34 -0.85
C LEU A 117 -0.75 -15.67 -1.91
N ASP A 118 -1.21 -15.96 -3.12
CA ASP A 118 -0.33 -16.27 -4.25
C ASP A 118 0.03 -15.03 -5.08
N VAL A 119 1.33 -14.84 -5.30
CA VAL A 119 1.90 -13.79 -6.14
C VAL A 119 3.09 -14.40 -6.88
N ASP A 120 3.16 -14.22 -8.19
CA ASP A 120 4.36 -14.59 -8.96
C ASP A 120 5.52 -13.63 -8.63
N MET A 121 6.25 -13.99 -7.56
CA MET A 121 7.40 -13.24 -7.05
C MET A 121 8.51 -13.14 -8.10
N LYS A 122 8.64 -14.14 -8.99
CA LYS A 122 9.63 -14.14 -10.07
C LYS A 122 9.29 -13.10 -11.12
N ALA A 123 8.02 -12.98 -11.52
CA ALA A 123 7.55 -11.99 -12.49
C ALA A 123 7.74 -10.54 -12.02
N ILE A 124 7.83 -10.31 -10.71
CA ILE A 124 8.07 -8.98 -10.12
C ILE A 124 9.51 -8.77 -9.63
N GLY A 125 10.40 -9.72 -9.91
CA GLY A 125 11.83 -9.60 -9.64
C GLY A 125 12.27 -9.90 -8.20
N LEU A 126 11.43 -10.57 -7.40
CA LEU A 126 11.67 -10.91 -5.98
C LEU A 126 11.86 -12.42 -5.76
N ARG A 127 12.76 -13.04 -6.51
CA ARG A 127 12.94 -14.51 -6.54
C ARG A 127 13.33 -15.18 -5.21
N ALA A 128 13.89 -14.41 -4.27
CA ALA A 128 14.41 -14.91 -3.00
C ALA A 128 13.68 -14.31 -1.79
N VAL A 129 12.49 -13.75 -2.00
CA VAL A 129 11.67 -13.15 -0.94
C VAL A 129 10.32 -13.85 -0.93
N THR A 130 9.89 -14.27 0.25
CA THR A 130 8.59 -14.90 0.50
C THR A 130 7.54 -13.85 0.87
N MET A 131 6.25 -14.19 0.71
CA MET A 131 5.16 -13.32 1.16
C MET A 131 5.20 -13.07 2.67
N ALA A 132 5.63 -14.06 3.46
CA ALA A 132 5.83 -13.91 4.90
C ALA A 132 6.90 -12.86 5.23
N GLU A 133 8.07 -12.90 4.56
CA GLU A 133 9.12 -11.89 4.76
C GLU A 133 8.68 -10.49 4.32
N VAL A 134 7.82 -10.39 3.30
CA VAL A 134 7.21 -9.11 2.93
C VAL A 134 6.28 -8.62 4.04
N ALA A 135 5.41 -9.49 4.57
CA ALA A 135 4.50 -9.14 5.65
C ALA A 135 5.24 -8.66 6.89
N GLU A 136 6.30 -9.37 7.32
CA GLU A 136 7.13 -8.98 8.47
C GLU A 136 7.86 -7.65 8.27
N ARG A 137 8.31 -7.36 7.04
CA ARG A 137 8.90 -6.06 6.72
C ARG A 137 7.87 -4.93 6.89
N VAL A 138 6.64 -5.15 6.46
CA VAL A 138 5.55 -4.17 6.64
C VAL A 138 5.24 -4.01 8.13
N ARG A 139 5.05 -5.12 8.88
CA ARG A 139 4.84 -5.09 10.34
C ARG A 139 5.89 -4.27 11.06
N THR A 140 7.16 -4.54 10.78
CA THR A 140 8.29 -3.81 11.37
C THR A 140 8.21 -2.31 11.07
N ALA A 141 7.97 -1.94 9.82
CA ALA A 141 7.93 -0.53 9.40
C ALA A 141 6.77 0.25 10.02
N PHE A 142 5.63 -0.41 10.28
CA PHE A 142 4.43 0.20 10.86
C PHE A 142 4.26 -0.07 12.36
N LYS A 143 5.21 -0.78 12.99
CA LYS A 143 5.22 -1.08 14.44
C LYS A 143 3.99 -1.89 14.90
N ILE A 144 3.54 -2.85 14.08
CA ILE A 144 2.31 -3.65 14.31
C ILE A 144 2.50 -5.16 14.19
#